data_AF-F4WKI9-F1
#
_entry.id   AF-F4WKI9-F1
#
_cell.length_a   1.000
_cell.length_b   1.000
_cell.length_c   1.000
_cell.angle_alpha   90.00
_cell.angle_beta   90.00
_cell.angle_gamma   90.00
#
_symmetry.space_group_name_H-M   'P 1'
#
loop_
_entity.id
_entity.type
_entity.pdbx_description
1 polymer ?
#
loop_
_entity_poly.entity_id
_entity_poly.type
_entity_poly.pdbx_seq_one_letter_code
_entity_poly.pdbx_strand_id
1 'polypeptide(L)' 'MSVYEPNSCHLREVLIFCFNMKKSAAEAHRMLSNIYGEAAISEKTCHKWFQHFKNGDFHVEDQHSGGREKVFEDAELK' A
#
# COMPACT_ATOMS: atom_id res chain seq x y z
N MET A 1 21.76 -11.29 -2.91
CA MET A 1 21.17 -10.08 -2.31
C MET A 1 19.71 -10.40 -2.05
N SER A 2 19.23 -10.33 -0.80
CA SER A 2 17.79 -10.43 -0.56
C SER A 2 17.13 -9.19 -1.16
N VAL A 3 16.29 -9.38 -2.18
CA VAL A 3 15.49 -8.28 -2.72
C VAL A 3 14.39 -8.02 -1.70
N TYR A 4 14.24 -6.77 -1.27
CA TYR A 4 13.15 -6.39 -0.37
C TYR A 4 11.82 -6.48 -1.13
N GLU A 5 10.91 -7.30 -0.63
CA GLU A 5 9.55 -7.38 -1.15
C GLU A 5 8.63 -6.48 -0.32
N PRO A 6 8.09 -5.40 -0.90
CA PRO A 6 7.21 -4.50 -0.18
C PRO A 6 5.86 -5.16 0.10
N ASN A 7 5.32 -4.95 1.30
CA ASN A 7 3.94 -5.30 1.59
C ASN A 7 2.97 -4.22 1.08
N SER A 8 1.67 -4.52 1.12
CA SER A 8 0.64 -3.61 0.62
C SER A 8 0.53 -2.30 1.40
N CYS A 9 0.78 -2.31 2.72
CA CYS A 9 0.77 -1.09 3.54
C CYS A 9 1.91 -0.15 3.12
N HIS A 10 3.13 -0.68 2.98
CA HIS A 10 4.29 0.07 2.53
C HIS A 10 4.08 0.70 1.15
N LEU A 11 3.51 -0.05 0.20
CA LEU A 11 3.21 0.50 -1.13
C LEU A 11 2.20 1.65 -1.06
N ARG A 12 1.19 1.59 -0.19
CA ARG A 12 0.22 2.68 0.02
C ARG A 12 0.88 3.90 0.65
N GLU A 13 1.74 3.74 1.64
CA GLU A 13 2.51 4.84 2.25
C GLU A 13 3.37 5.55 1.20
N VAL A 14 4.05 4.80 0.34
CA VAL A 14 4.84 5.37 -0.77
C VAL A 14 3.94 6.12 -1.77
N LEU A 15 2.72 5.65 -2.03
CA LEU A 15 1.78 6.39 -2.87
C LEU A 15 1.31 7.71 -2.24
N ILE A 16 1.06 7.72 -0.92
CA ILE A 16 0.72 8.94 -0.18
C ILE A 16 1.86 9.94 -0.27
N PHE A 17 3.10 9.47 -0.09
CA PHE A 17 4.29 10.29 -0.28
C PHE A 17 4.35 10.88 -1.71
N CYS A 18 4.16 10.07 -2.75
CA CYS A 18 4.13 10.54 -4.14
C CYS A 18 3.01 11.58 -4.38
N PHE A 19 1.83 11.35 -3.82
CA PHE A 19 0.70 12.27 -3.92
C PHE A 19 1.01 13.63 -3.27
N ASN A 20 1.63 13.62 -2.08
CA ASN A 20 2.05 14.83 -1.38
C ASN A 20 3.14 15.59 -2.15
N MET A 21 4.01 14.89 -2.86
CA MET A 21 4.97 15.47 -3.82
C MET A 21 4.33 16.03 -5.10
N LYS A 22 3.00 16.04 -5.22
CA LYS A 22 2.25 16.50 -6.39
C LYS A 22 2.57 15.72 -7.67
N LYS A 23 2.99 14.46 -7.53
CA LYS A 23 3.12 13.53 -8.65
C LYS A 23 1.73 13.11 -9.14
N SER A 24 1.66 12.72 -10.41
CA SER A 24 0.51 12.02 -10.97
C SER A 24 0.55 10.52 -10.63
N ALA A 25 -0.60 9.84 -10.73
CA ALA A 25 -0.69 8.40 -10.53
C ALA A 25 0.21 7.63 -11.51
N ALA A 26 0.31 8.10 -12.77
CA ALA A 26 1.17 7.50 -13.78
C ALA A 26 2.66 7.65 -13.44
N GLU A 27 3.09 8.82 -12.94
CA GLU A 27 4.48 9.02 -12.48
C GLU A 27 4.79 8.14 -11.26
N ALA A 28 3.88 8.10 -10.28
CA ALA A 28 4.04 7.25 -9.09
C ALA A 28 4.15 5.77 -9.46
N HIS A 29 3.30 5.29 -10.37
CA HIS A 29 3.37 3.91 -10.88
C HIS A 29 4.72 3.64 -11.57
N ARG A 30 5.19 4.54 -12.45
CA ARG A 30 6.51 4.37 -13.10
C ARG A 30 7.65 4.29 -12.10
N MET A 31 7.65 5.14 -11.07
CA MET A 31 8.66 5.08 -10.01
C MET A 31 8.60 3.76 -9.24
N LEU A 32 7.41 3.32 -8.83
CA LEU A 32 7.22 2.07 -8.12
C LEU A 32 7.65 0.85 -8.96
N SER A 33 7.25 0.78 -10.22
CA SER A 33 7.65 -0.30 -11.14
C SER A 33 9.16 -0.34 -11.38
N ASN A 34 9.83 0.81 -11.41
CA ASN A 34 11.29 0.87 -11.54
C ASN A 34 12.02 0.40 -10.27
N ILE A 35 11.45 0.61 -9.08
CA ILE A 35 12.07 0.28 -7.79
C ILE A 35 11.76 -1.16 -7.37
N TYR A 36 10.49 -1.57 -7.47
CA TYR A 36 9.97 -2.83 -6.93
C TYR A 36 9.69 -3.88 -8.01
N GLY A 37 9.79 -3.52 -9.29
CA GLY A 37 9.56 -4.45 -10.40
C GLY A 37 8.16 -5.06 -10.34
N GLU A 38 8.10 -6.39 -10.36
CA GLU A 38 6.85 -7.16 -10.32
C GLU A 38 6.08 -7.02 -9.00
N ALA A 39 6.75 -6.62 -7.90
CA ALA A 39 6.11 -6.36 -6.62
C ALA A 39 5.43 -4.97 -6.56
N ALA A 40 5.55 -4.16 -7.61
CA ALA A 40 4.87 -2.88 -7.68
C ALA A 40 3.35 -3.05 -7.84
N ILE A 41 2.58 -2.10 -7.31
CA ILE A 41 1.14 -2.08 -7.54
C ILE A 41 0.82 -1.85 -9.02
N SER A 42 -0.27 -2.45 -9.49
CA SER A 42 -0.78 -2.19 -10.84
C SER A 42 -1.14 -0.71 -11.03
N GLU A 43 -1.01 -0.22 -12.27
CA GLU A 43 -1.40 1.14 -12.64
C GLU A 43 -2.85 1.45 -12.27
N LYS A 44 -3.76 0.50 -12.50
CA LYS A 44 -5.19 0.62 -12.12
C LYS A 44 -5.36 0.84 -10.61
N THR A 45 -4.61 0.09 -9.79
CA THR A 45 -4.65 0.24 -8.32
C THR A 45 -4.06 1.58 -7.90
N CYS A 46 -2.96 2.03 -8.52
CA CYS A 46 -2.38 3.35 -8.29
C CYS A 46 -3.41 4.47 -8.53
N HIS A 47 -4.10 4.43 -9.67
CA HIS A 47 -5.15 5.40 -10.00
C HIS A 47 -6.29 5.43 -8.99
N LYS A 48 -6.77 4.26 -8.55
CA LYS A 48 -7.80 4.17 -7.51
C LYS A 48 -7.36 4.86 -6.21
N TRP A 49 -6.17 4.55 -5.70
CA TRP A 49 -5.64 5.19 -4.49
C TRP A 49 -5.52 6.70 -4.63
N PHE A 50 -5.06 7.16 -5.79
CA PHE A 50 -4.99 8.60 -6.07
C PHE A 50 -6.37 9.27 -6.08
N GLN A 51 -7.45 8.56 -6.42
CA GLN A 51 -8.81 9.08 -6.25
C GLN A 51 -9.22 9.16 -4.77
N HIS A 52 -8.86 8.18 -3.95
CA HIS A 52 -9.09 8.21 -2.50
C HIS A 52 -8.35 9.39 -1.84
N PHE A 53 -7.08 9.61 -2.16
CA PHE A 53 -6.29 10.71 -1.60
C PHE A 53 -6.85 12.09 -1.97
N LYS A 54 -7.40 12.24 -3.17
CA LYS A 54 -8.09 13.48 -3.57
C LYS A 54 -9.33 13.76 -2.74
N ASN A 55 -9.97 12.72 -2.21
CA ASN A 55 -11.11 12.82 -1.32
C ASN A 55 -10.70 12.95 0.17
N GLY A 56 -9.39 13.00 0.46
CA GLY A 56 -8.85 13.09 1.82
C GLY A 56 -8.77 11.76 2.57
N ASP A 57 -8.98 10.63 1.89
CA ASP A 57 -8.90 9.30 2.49
C ASP A 57 -7.47 8.74 2.36
N PHE A 58 -6.74 8.77 3.48
CA PHE A 58 -5.34 8.33 3.59
C PHE A 58 -5.16 7.08 4.44
N HIS A 59 -6.22 6.31 4.69
CA HIS A 59 -6.10 5.09 5.49
C HIS A 59 -5.25 4.04 4.75
N VAL A 60 -4.16 3.63 5.41
CA VAL A 60 -3.17 2.68 4.86
C VAL A 60 -3.61 1.23 5.09
N GLU A 61 -4.23 0.94 6.23
CA GLU A 61 -4.72 -0.40 6.53
C GLU A 61 -5.88 -0.77 5.61
N ASP A 62 -5.90 -2.02 5.14
CA ASP A 62 -7.16 -2.60 4.70
C ASP A 62 -8.08 -2.59 5.92
N GLN A 63 -9.10 -1.72 5.88
CA GLN A 63 -10.26 -1.89 6.73
C GLN A 63 -10.72 -3.33 6.52
N HIS A 64 -10.44 -4.19 7.49
CA HIS A 64 -10.91 -5.56 7.49
C HIS A 64 -12.43 -5.46 7.43
N SER A 65 -12.97 -5.62 6.23
CA SER A 65 -14.40 -5.60 6.00
C SER A 65 -14.95 -6.89 6.62
N GLY A 66 -15.33 -6.78 7.90
CA GLY A 66 -16.15 -7.72 8.67
C GLY A 66 -15.96 -9.20 8.37
N GLY A 67 -15.07 -9.87 9.09
CA GLY A 67 -14.93 -11.33 8.99
C GLY A 67 -14.13 -11.97 10.13
N ARG A 68 -14.70 -11.96 11.34
CA ARG A 68 -14.22 -12.63 12.58
C ARG A 68 -12.80 -12.26 13.04
N GLU A 69 -12.74 -11.52 14.15
CA GLU A 69 -11.62 -11.59 15.08
C GLU A 69 -11.33 -13.06 15.40
N LYS A 70 -10.16 -13.55 14.98
CA LYS A 70 -9.54 -14.67 15.67
C LYS A 70 -8.66 -14.06 16.73
N VAL A 71 -9.18 -14.01 17.95
CA VAL A 71 -8.36 -13.90 19.15
C VAL A 71 -7.39 -15.07 19.09
N PHE A 72 -6.12 -14.79 18.82
CA PHE A 72 -5.06 -15.74 19.14
C PHE A 72 -4.84 -15.60 20.64
N GLU A 73 -5.30 -16.59 21.41
CA GLU A 73 -4.86 -16.77 22.78
C GLU A 73 -3.34 -16.96 22.75
N ASP A 74 -2.61 -16.09 23.46
CA ASP A 74 -1.23 -16.30 23.85
C ASP A 74 -1.16 -17.64 24.60
N ALA A 75 -0.73 -18.69 23.89
CA ALA A 75 -0.33 -19.91 24.55
C ALA A 75 0.94 -19.60 25.35
N GLU A 76 0.79 -19.62 26.68
CA GLU A 76 1.85 -19.53 27.67
C GLU A 76 3.12 -20.27 27.21
N LEU A 77 4.23 -19.54 27.18
CA LEU A 77 5.57 -20.12 27.25
C LEU A 77 5.74 -20.82 28.60
N LYS A 78 5.85 -22.15 28.58
CA LYS A 78 6.51 -22.95 29.63
C LYS A 78 7.86 -23.44 29.15
#